data_AF-A0A6V7IQ98-F1
#
_entry.id   AF-A0A6V7IQ98-F1
#
_cell.length_a   1.000
_cell.length_b   1.000
_cell.length_c   1.000
_cell.angle_alpha   90.00
_cell.angle_beta   90.00
_cell.angle_gamma   90.00
#
_symmetry.space_group_name_H-M   'P 1'
#
loop_
_entity.id
_entity.type
_entity.pdbx_description
1 polymer ?
#
loop_
_entity_poly.entity_id
_entity_poly.type
_entity_poly.pdbx_seq_one_letter_code
_entity_poly.pdbx_strand_id
1 'polypeptide(L)'
;VLFYDYGTVHKYPAKELCFLQRKFTVLPAQAIPCALAHVRPSKATAIVDPKGQERWPIEASRVFVQKVHEVPMIGTVEEYCYE
;
A
#
# COMPACT_ATOMS: atom_id res chain seq x y z
N VAL A 1 -11.11 -7.76 7.42
CA VAL A 1 -11.31 -6.32 7.75
C VAL A 1 -10.17 -5.55 7.14
N LEU A 2 -10.47 -4.53 6.33
CA LEU A 2 -9.51 -3.52 5.88
C LEU A 2 -9.52 -2.39 6.91
N PHE A 3 -8.37 -2.09 7.51
CA PHE A 3 -8.21 -0.93 8.38
C PHE A 3 -8.05 0.32 7.52
N TYR A 4 -9.16 1.04 7.35
CA TYR A 4 -9.31 2.09 6.35
C TYR A 4 -8.29 3.23 6.49
N ASP A 5 -7.83 3.52 7.71
CA ASP A 5 -6.86 4.58 7.99
C ASP A 5 -5.40 4.13 7.97
N TYR A 6 -5.15 2.82 7.85
CA TYR A 6 -3.79 2.24 7.85
C TYR A 6 -3.47 1.43 6.59
N GLY A 7 -4.48 1.04 5.80
CA GLY A 7 -4.32 0.25 4.57
C GLY A 7 -4.02 -1.24 4.79
N THR A 8 -4.00 -1.72 6.04
CA THR A 8 -3.70 -3.12 6.37
C THR A 8 -4.96 -4.00 6.37
N VAL A 9 -4.78 -5.30 6.09
CA VAL A 9 -5.88 -6.27 6.06
C VAL A 9 -5.63 -7.39 7.06
N HIS A 10 -6.61 -7.66 7.92
CA HIS A 10 -6.56 -8.74 8.91
C HIS A 10 -7.87 -9.53 8.94
N LYS A 11 -7.78 -10.77 9.43
CA LYS A 11 -8.93 -11.67 9.62
C LYS A 11 -9.40 -11.58 11.07
N TYR A 12 -10.71 -11.39 11.25
CA TYR A 12 -11.36 -11.34 12.57
C TYR A 12 -12.67 -12.12 12.55
N PRO A 13 -13.06 -12.77 13.67
CA PRO A 13 -14.40 -13.30 13.86
C PRO A 13 -15.47 -12.21 13.80
N ALA A 14 -16.66 -12.53 13.30
CA ALA A 14 -17.77 -11.58 13.20
C ALA A 14 -18.19 -10.99 14.55
N LYS A 15 -18.05 -11.75 15.65
CA LYS A 15 -18.38 -11.30 17.03
C LYS A 15 -17.48 -10.17 17.55
N GLU A 16 -16.35 -9.91 16.90
CA GLU A 16 -15.42 -8.82 17.26
C GLU A 16 -15.68 -7.55 16.44
N LEU A 17 -16.67 -7.59 15.54
CA LEU A 17 -17.06 -6.44 14.72
C LEU A 17 -18.19 -5.66 15.40
N CYS A 18 -18.06 -4.34 15.39
CA CYS A 18 -19.07 -3.41 15.86
C CYS A 18 -19.55 -2.51 14.71
N PHE A 19 -20.79 -2.05 14.77
CA PHE A 19 -21.28 -1.03 13.85
C PHE A 19 -20.55 0.30 14.07
N LEU A 20 -20.11 0.93 12.98
CA LEU A 20 -19.48 2.24 13.02
C LEU A 20 -20.56 3.32 13.17
N GLN A 21 -20.48 4.11 14.25
CA GLN A 21 -21.40 5.23 14.45
C GLN A 21 -21.09 6.35 13.45
N ARG A 22 -22.14 6.97 12.88
CA ARG A 22 -22.02 8.02 11.85
C ARG A 22 -21.13 9.20 12.26
N LYS A 23 -21.05 9.55 13.56
CA LYS A 23 -20.16 10.62 14.04
C LYS A 23 -18.67 10.32 13.80
N PHE A 24 -18.31 9.04 13.61
CA PHE A 24 -16.95 8.61 13.31
C PHE A 24 -16.67 8.48 11.79
N THR A 25 -17.65 8.77 10.92
CA THR A 25 -17.48 8.67 9.45
C THR A 25 -17.19 10.02 8.79
N VAL A 26 -16.91 11.06 9.57
CA VAL A 26 -16.77 12.43 9.06
C VAL A 26 -15.38 12.65 8.45
N LEU A 27 -14.36 11.98 8.97
CA LEU A 27 -13.01 12.06 8.42
C LEU A 27 -12.90 11.21 7.14
N PRO A 28 -12.21 11.69 6.10
CA PRO A 28 -11.91 10.88 4.92
C PRO A 28 -10.93 9.75 5.28
N ALA A 29 -10.76 8.78 4.38
CA ALA A 29 -9.72 7.77 4.52
C ALA A 29 -8.35 8.41 4.74
N GLN A 30 -7.59 7.93 5.73
CA GLN A 30 -6.24 8.45 5.97
C GLN A 30 -5.15 7.66 5.24
N ALA A 31 -5.39 6.39 4.90
CA ALA A 31 -4.45 5.61 4.09
C ALA A 31 -4.74 5.81 2.60
N ILE A 32 -3.79 6.40 1.88
CA ILE A 32 -3.88 6.62 0.43
C ILE A 32 -3.07 5.51 -0.26
N PRO A 33 -3.69 4.63 -1.07
CA PRO A 33 -2.96 3.66 -1.88
C PRO A 33 -2.05 4.39 -2.88
N CYS A 34 -0.77 4.03 -2.93
CA CYS A 34 0.21 4.70 -3.78
C CYS A 34 1.27 3.73 -4.32
N ALA A 35 2.00 4.18 -5.33
CA ALA A 35 3.19 3.55 -5.87
C ALA A 35 4.25 4.62 -6.16
N LEU A 36 5.52 4.21 -6.26
CA LEU A 36 6.58 5.11 -6.73
C LEU A 36 6.45 5.32 -8.25
N ALA A 37 6.45 6.58 -8.67
CA ALA A 37 6.43 6.95 -10.08
C ALA A 37 7.75 6.58 -10.79
N HIS A 38 7.66 6.31 -12.09
CA HIS A 38 8.80 6.07 -13.00
C HIS A 38 9.79 4.96 -12.61
N VAL A 39 9.40 4.02 -11.75
CA VAL A 39 10.24 2.89 -11.36
C VAL A 39 9.52 1.57 -11.60
N ARG A 40 10.31 0.53 -11.87
CA ARG A 40 9.85 -0.86 -12.01
C ARG A 40 10.90 -1.81 -11.44
N PRO A 41 10.54 -3.09 -11.17
CA PRO A 41 11.52 -4.11 -10.80
C PRO A 41 12.64 -4.19 -11.86
N SER A 42 13.90 -4.32 -11.41
CA SER A 42 15.01 -4.55 -12.33
C SER A 42 14.90 -5.94 -12.94
N LYS A 43 14.98 -6.05 -14.27
CA LYS A 43 14.92 -7.34 -15.00
C LYS A 43 15.89 -8.40 -14.47
N ALA A 44 17.06 -7.97 -13.98
CA ALA A 44 18.07 -8.88 -13.46
C ALA A 44 17.68 -9.53 -12.12
N THR A 45 16.82 -8.88 -11.34
CA THR A 45 16.45 -9.32 -9.98
C THR A 45 14.96 -9.61 -9.83
N ALA A 46 14.13 -9.18 -10.78
CA ALA A 46 12.68 -9.27 -10.71
C ALA A 46 12.21 -10.71 -10.48
N ILE A 47 11.22 -10.87 -9.61
CA ILE A 47 10.56 -12.16 -9.42
C ILE A 47 9.45 -12.24 -10.46
N VAL A 48 9.48 -13.24 -11.32
CA VAL A 48 8.44 -13.46 -12.32
C VAL A 48 7.39 -14.40 -11.74
N ASP A 49 6.14 -13.95 -11.65
CA ASP A 49 5.06 -14.80 -11.19
C ASP A 49 4.64 -15.84 -12.26
N PRO A 50 3.83 -16.86 -11.93
CA PRO A 50 3.41 -17.88 -12.89
C PRO A 50 2.66 -17.36 -14.12
N LYS A 51 2.20 -16.10 -14.10
CA LYS A 51 1.53 -15.43 -15.21
C LYS A 51 2.50 -14.58 -16.05
N GLY A 52 3.79 -14.62 -15.73
CA GLY A 52 4.82 -13.84 -16.42
C GLY A 52 4.94 -12.39 -15.96
N GLN A 53 4.30 -11.99 -14.85
CA GLN A 53 4.39 -10.60 -14.37
C GLN A 53 5.61 -10.40 -13.48
N GLU A 54 6.35 -9.33 -13.73
CA GLU A 54 7.48 -8.90 -12.90
C GLU A 54 6.97 -8.36 -11.55
N ARG A 55 7.59 -8.83 -10.46
CA ARG A 55 7.34 -8.42 -9.08
C ARG A 55 8.63 -7.88 -8.45
N TRP A 56 8.45 -6.97 -7.51
CA TRP A 56 9.55 -6.44 -6.71
C TRP A 56 10.24 -7.56 -5.92
N PRO A 57 11.59 -7.63 -5.94
CA PRO A 57 12.32 -8.52 -5.06
C PRO A 57 12.06 -8.15 -3.59
N ILE A 58 12.04 -9.14 -2.70
CA ILE A 58 11.87 -8.93 -1.25
C ILE A 58 12.90 -7.91 -0.73
N GLU A 59 14.13 -8.01 -1.21
CA GLU A 59 15.22 -7.13 -0.82
C GLU A 59 14.97 -5.66 -1.22
N ALA A 60 14.39 -5.42 -2.39
CA ALA A 60 14.03 -4.06 -2.82
C ALA A 60 12.96 -3.47 -1.88
N SER A 61 11.94 -4.24 -1.53
CA SER A 61 10.91 -3.83 -0.56
C SER A 61 11.51 -3.57 0.83
N ARG A 62 12.43 -4.41 1.30
CA ARG A 62 13.11 -4.25 2.59
C ARG A 62 13.90 -2.94 2.65
N VAL A 63 14.70 -2.67 1.63
CA VAL A 63 15.49 -1.43 1.53
C VAL A 63 14.59 -0.21 1.42
N PHE A 64 13.48 -0.32 0.68
CA PHE A 64 12.49 0.76 0.61
C PHE A 64 11.92 1.08 2.00
N VAL A 65 11.45 0.08 2.75
CA VAL A 65 10.92 0.27 4.12
C VAL A 65 11.96 0.94 5.01
N GLN A 66 13.22 0.51 4.99
CA GLN A 66 14.29 1.11 5.79
C GLN A 66 14.54 2.59 5.48
N LYS A 67 14.25 3.04 4.26
CA LYS A 67 14.42 4.44 3.84
C LYS A 67 13.25 5.34 4.23
N VAL A 68 12.05 4.79 4.37
CA VAL A 68 10.81 5.57 4.59
C VAL A 68 10.23 5.42 5.99
N HIS A 69 10.56 4.35 6.71
CA HIS A 69 9.99 4.07 8.03
C HIS A 69 10.31 5.19 9.02
N GLU A 70 9.26 5.79 9.60
CA GLU A 70 9.35 6.91 10.56
C GLU A 70 10.09 8.15 10.03
N VAL A 71 10.24 8.27 8.70
CA VAL A 71 10.83 9.45 8.07
C VAL A 71 9.70 10.26 7.40
N PRO A 72 9.40 11.48 7.89
CA PRO A 72 8.47 12.37 7.19
C PRO A 72 9.00 12.71 5.80
N MET A 73 8.18 12.49 4.78
CA MET A 73 8.53 12.76 3.39
C MET A 73 7.49 13.67 2.73
N ILE A 74 7.93 14.43 1.73
CA ILE A 74 7.05 15.19 0.85
C ILE A 74 6.69 14.27 -0.32
N GLY A 75 5.41 13.91 -0.44
CA GLY A 75 4.88 13.21 -1.61
C GLY A 75 4.41 14.20 -2.68
N THR A 76 4.81 13.99 -3.93
CA THR A 76 4.22 14.67 -5.08
C THR A 76 3.25 13.71 -5.76
N VAL A 77 2.03 14.18 -6.05
CA VAL A 77 1.03 13.37 -6.75
C VAL A 77 1.28 13.46 -8.24
N GLU A 78 1.48 12.32 -8.87
CA GLU A 78 1.54 12.17 -10.32
C GLU A 78 0.39 11.25 -10.74
N GLU A 79 -0.58 11.81 -11.47
CA GLU A 79 -1.71 11.04 -11.97
C GLU A 79 -1.31 10.32 -13.25
N TYR A 80 -1.37 8.98 -13.21
CA TYR A 80 -1.37 8.17 -14.41
C TYR A 80 -2.82 7.97 -14.85
N CYS A 81 -3.25 8.67 -15.89
CA CYS A 81 -4.46 8.29 -16.62
C CYS A 81 -4.19 6.91 -17.23
N TYR A 82 -4.70 5.85 -16.61
CA TYR A 82 -4.79 4.54 -17.26
C TYR A 82 -5.90 4.66 -18.31
N GLU A 83 -5.51 4.77 -19.58
CA GLU A 83 -6.42 4.53 -20.72
C GLU A 83 -6.84 3.05 -20.79
#